data_AF-A0A959FKQ0-F1
#
_entry.id   AF-A0A959FKQ0-F1
#
_cell.length_a   1.000
_cell.length_b   1.000
_cell.length_c   1.000
_cell.angle_alpha   90.00
_cell.angle_beta   90.00
_cell.angle_gamma   90.00
#
_symmetry.space_group_name_H-M   'P 1'
#
loop_
_entity.id
_entity.type
_entity.pdbx_description
1 polymer ?
#
loop_
_entity_poly.entity_id
_entity_poly.type
_entity_poly.pdbx_seq_one_letter_code
_entity_poly.pdbx_strand_id
1 'polypeptide(L)' 'QALLNLPDDGGSFRYVISAKEGRLQCIIWLELKQRFFPPGQYPALREFFATIEQKLQEQIVLHQQP' A
#
# COMPACT_ATOMS: atom_id res chain seq x y z
N GLN A 1 -4.48 -4.05 7.18
CA GLN A 1 -4.43 -2.70 6.57
C GLN A 1 -2.98 -2.25 6.53
N ALA A 2 -2.59 -1.36 5.62
CA ALA A 2 -1.25 -0.78 5.57
C ALA A 2 -1.31 0.69 5.12
N LEU A 3 -0.38 1.50 5.64
CA LEU A 3 -0.16 2.88 5.25
C LEU A 3 1.35 3.11 5.13
N LEU A 4 1.79 3.57 3.96
CA LEU A 4 3.18 3.90 3.68
C LEU A 4 3.22 5.32 3.12
N ASN A 5 4.25 6.07 3.48
CA ASN A 5 4.49 7.42 2.96
C ASN A 5 5.93 7.50 2.48
N LEU A 6 6.13 8.14 1.33
CA LEU A 6 7.47 8.56 0.89
C LEU A 6 7.91 9.80 1.69
N PRO A 7 9.22 10.01 1.87
CA PRO A 7 9.76 11.26 2.40
C PRO A 7 9.27 12.49 1.61
N ASP A 8 9.33 13.67 2.24
CA ASP A 8 9.03 14.97 1.63
C ASP A 8 7.64 15.03 0.93
N ASP A 9 6.67 14.29 1.46
CA ASP A 9 5.34 14.12 0.85
C ASP A 9 5.41 13.67 -0.62
N GLY A 10 6.40 12.84 -0.98
CA GLY A 10 6.61 12.38 -2.36
C GLY A 10 5.52 11.44 -2.89
N GLY A 11 4.72 10.88 -1.99
CA GLY A 11 3.65 9.96 -2.32
C GLY A 11 3.19 9.16 -1.11
N SER A 12 2.08 8.46 -1.29
CA SER A 12 1.52 7.61 -0.25
C SER A 12 0.88 6.36 -0.85
N PHE A 13 0.82 5.32 -0.02
CA PHE A 13 0.12 4.09 -0.33
C PHE A 13 -0.76 3.71 0.85
N ARG A 14 -2.03 3.42 0.57
CA ARG A 14 -3.00 2.97 1.55
C ARG A 14 -3.69 1.71 1.05
N TYR A 15 -3.64 0.67 1.89
CA TYR A 15 -4.27 -0.61 1.65
C TYR A 15 -5.28 -0.91 2.75
N VAL A 16 -6.56 -0.96 2.40
CA VAL A 16 -7.65 -1.23 3.33
C VAL A 16 -8.44 -2.44 2.86
N ILE A 17 -8.56 -3.43 3.75
CA ILE A 17 -9.54 -4.51 3.61
C ILE A 17 -10.63 -4.26 4.65
N SER A 18 -11.87 -4.38 4.22
CA SER A 18 -13.05 -4.44 5.07
C SER A 18 -13.94 -5.61 4.66
N ALA A 19 -14.69 -6.14 5.62
CA ALA A 19 -15.73 -7.14 5.38
C ALA A 19 -17.06 -6.57 5.89
N LYS A 20 -18.09 -6.55 5.05
CA LYS A 20 -19.43 -6.11 5.43
C LYS A 20 -20.48 -6.79 4.56
N GLU A 21 -21.62 -7.18 5.14
CA GLU A 21 -22.78 -7.74 4.42
C GLU A 21 -22.42 -8.95 3.53
N GLY A 22 -21.57 -9.84 4.04
CA GLY A 22 -21.12 -11.04 3.31
C GLY A 22 -20.18 -10.73 2.13
N ARG A 23 -19.68 -9.51 2.01
CA ARG A 23 -18.73 -9.09 0.97
C ARG A 23 -17.42 -8.65 1.59
N LEU A 24 -16.34 -8.90 0.85
CA LEU A 24 -15.02 -8.35 1.11
C LEU A 24 -14.78 -7.20 0.14
N GLN A 25 -14.29 -6.10 0.69
CA GLN A 25 -13.85 -4.96 -0.09
C GLN A 25 -12.36 -4.73 0.18
N CYS A 26 -11.58 -4.72 -0.88
CA CYS A 26 -10.19 -4.29 -0.86
C CYS A 26 -10.11 -2.95 -1.61
N ILE A 27 -9.64 -1.91 -0.93
CA ILE A 27 -9.40 -0.61 -1.53
C ILE A 27 -7.92 -0.27 -1.42
N ILE A 28 -7.35 0.09 -2.56
CA ILE A 28 -5.94 0.46 -2.71
C ILE A 28 -5.89 1.88 -3.24
N TRP A 29 -5.20 2.77 -2.53
CA TRP A 29 -4.85 4.09 -3.00
C TRP A 29 -3.34 4.17 -3.11
N LEU A 30 -2.85 4.55 -4.29
CA LEU A 30 -1.46 4.85 -4.55
C LEU A 30 -1.39 6.24 -5.17
N GLU A 31 -0.63 7.13 -4.57
CA GLU A 31 -0.41 8.49 -5.05
C GLU A 31 1.09 8.77 -5.09
N LEU A 32 1.56 9.32 -6.21
CA LEU A 32 2.88 9.93 -6.32
C LEU A 32 2.69 11.41 -6.60
N LYS A 33 3.22 12.26 -5.73
CA LYS A 33 3.08 13.71 -5.81
C LYS A 33 4.25 14.38 -6.53
N GLN A 34 5.31 13.63 -6.80
CA GLN A 34 6.50 14.10 -7.48
C GLN A 34 6.71 13.33 -8.79
N ARG A 35 7.08 14.04 -9.87
CA ARG A 35 7.43 13.45 -11.16
C ARG A 35 8.91 13.05 -11.23
N PHE A 36 9.76 13.76 -10.51
CA PHE A 36 11.20 13.60 -10.53
C PHE A 36 11.70 13.43 -9.10
N PHE A 37 12.39 12.33 -8.85
CA PHE A 37 13.04 12.06 -7.57
C PHE A 37 14.55 12.25 -7.76
N PRO A 38 15.26 12.99 -6.88
CA PRO A 38 16.71 13.07 -6.90
C PRO A 38 17.33 11.70 -6.57
N PRO A 39 18.56 11.41 -7.01
CA PRO A 39 19.19 10.10 -6.79
C PRO A 39 19.23 9.65 -5.32
N GLY A 40 19.36 10.60 -4.38
CA GLY A 40 19.34 10.31 -2.94
C GLY A 40 18.02 9.73 -2.41
N GLN A 41 16.90 9.91 -3.13
CA GLN A 41 15.59 9.38 -2.76
C GLN A 41 15.27 8.02 -3.40
N TYR A 42 16.11 7.52 -4.31
CA TYR A 42 15.87 6.23 -4.98
C TYR A 42 15.85 5.03 -4.03
N PRO A 43 16.68 4.97 -2.96
CA PRO A 43 16.55 3.89 -1.98
C PRO A 43 15.16 3.84 -1.35
N ALA A 44 14.64 4.99 -0.89
CA ALA A 44 13.30 5.09 -0.31
C ALA A 44 12.21 4.73 -1.32
N LEU A 45 12.35 5.15 -2.59
CA LEU A 45 11.41 4.80 -3.65
C LEU A 45 11.38 3.29 -3.91
N ARG A 46 12.56 2.65 -3.94
CA ARG A 46 12.69 1.21 -4.12
C ARG A 46 12.05 0.44 -2.97
N GLU A 47 12.34 0.82 -1.74
CA GLU A 47 11.75 0.19 -0.55
C GLU A 47 10.23 0.37 -0.50
N PHE A 48 9.75 1.55 -0.86
CA PHE A 48 8.32 1.85 -0.96
C PHE A 48 7.61 0.90 -1.93
N PHE A 49 8.10 0.77 -3.17
CA PHE A 49 7.50 -0.14 -4.14
C PHE A 49 7.67 -1.61 -3.80
N ALA A 50 8.81 -2.02 -3.23
CA ALA A 50 9.00 -3.40 -2.77
C ALA A 50 7.99 -3.76 -1.67
N THR A 51 7.72 -2.83 -0.74
CA THR A 51 6.73 -3.04 0.32
C THR A 51 5.31 -3.09 -0.23
N ILE A 52 4.99 -2.27 -1.24
CA ILE A 52 3.70 -2.32 -1.93
C ILE A 52 3.52 -3.69 -2.60
N GLU A 53 4.50 -4.14 -3.36
CA GLU A 53 4.46 -5.44 -4.04
C GLU A 53 4.23 -6.57 -3.03
N GLN A 54 5.02 -6.59 -1.94
CA GLN A 54 4.86 -7.58 -0.89
C GLN A 54 3.46 -7.55 -0.28
N LYS A 55 2.91 -6.36 -0.02
CA LYS A 55 1.55 -6.21 0.53
C LYS A 55 0.48 -6.74 -0.42
N LEU A 56 0.63 -6.51 -1.72
CA LEU A 56 -0.32 -6.98 -2.74
C LEU A 56 -0.24 -8.50 -2.95
N GLN A 57 0.89 -9.12 -2.63
CA GLN A 57 1.06 -10.58 -2.68
C GLN A 57 0.55 -11.28 -1.42
N GLU A 58 0.20 -10.56 -0.35
CA GLU A 58 -0.35 -11.18 0.85
C GLU A 58 -1.70 -11.86 0.57
N GLN A 59 -1.84 -13.09 1.08
CA GLN A 59 -3.10 -13.81 0.99
C GLN A 59 -4.12 -13.24 1.98
N ILE A 60 -5.32 -12.97 1.48
CA ILE A 60 -6.47 -12.63 2.33
C ILE A 60 -7.04 -13.94 2.89
N VAL A 61 -6.80 -14.21 4.17
CA VAL A 61 -7.31 -15.40 4.88
C VAL A 61 -8.68 -15.08 5.49
N LEU A 62 -9.66 -15.94 5.22
CA LEU A 62 -11.02 -15.82 5.76
C LEU A 62 -11.24 -16.91 6.82
N HIS A 63 -11.70 -16.49 7.99
CA HIS A 63 -12.12 -17.40 9.04
C HIS A 63 -13.65 -17.51 9.05
N GLN A 64 -14.17 -18.72 9.30
CA GLN A 64 -15.59 -18.91 9.54
C GLN A 64 -15.98 -18.23 10.85
N GLN A 65 -17.12 -17.53 10.86
CA GLN A 65 -17.70 -17.09 12.14
C GLN A 65 -18.25 -18.32 12.88
N PRO A 66 -18.07 -18.40 14.22
CA PRO A 66 -18.64 -19.47 15.03
C PRO A 66 -20.18 -19.44 15.05
#